data_AF-A0A328DT32-F1
#
_entry.id   AF-A0A328DT32-F1
#
_cell.length_a   1.000
_cell.length_b   1.000
_cell.length_c   1.000
_cell.angle_alpha   90.00
_cell.angle_beta   90.00
_cell.angle_gamma   90.00
#
_symmetry.space_group_name_H-M   'P 1'
#
loop_
_entity.id
_entity.type
_entity.pdbx_description
1 polymer ?
#
loop_
_entity_poly.entity_id
_entity_poly.type
_entity_poly.pdbx_seq_one_letter_code
_entity_poly.pdbx_strand_id
1 'polypeptide(L)'
;MLITKITNKITAWSSRHFSYSARVRIINSVLVGVISFWSRIFILPQQVIRRVTAICRNFLWGSTHEFKKMPLVRWEEICQKKKHGGPGIKNISN
;
A
#
# COMPACT_ATOMS: atom_id res chain seq x y z
N MET A 1 -5.71 -15.23 4.70
CA MET A 1 -6.57 -14.31 5.49
C MET A 1 -6.16 -12.85 5.38
N LEU A 2 -4.94 -12.44 5.77
CA LEU A 2 -4.55 -11.02 5.75
C LEU A 2 -4.49 -10.41 4.33
N ILE A 3 -3.69 -11.02 3.44
CA ILE A 3 -3.53 -10.54 2.07
C ILE A 3 -4.89 -10.47 1.37
N THR A 4 -5.72 -11.50 1.49
CA THR A 4 -7.08 -11.52 0.95
C THR A 4 -7.95 -10.36 1.46
N LYS A 5 -7.89 -10.05 2.77
CA LYS A 5 -8.62 -8.89 3.34
C LYS A 5 -8.14 -7.57 2.75
N ILE A 6 -6.83 -7.39 2.58
CA ILE A 6 -6.25 -6.18 1.98
C ILE A 6 -6.64 -6.07 0.51
N THR A 7 -6.50 -7.16 -0.25
CA THR A 7 -6.89 -7.24 -1.66
C THR A 7 -8.36 -6.88 -1.82
N ASN A 8 -9.25 -7.45 -1.00
CA ASN A 8 -10.70 -7.16 -1.09
C ASN A 8 -11.01 -5.68 -0.82
N LYS A 9 -10.37 -5.06 0.19
CA LYS A 9 -10.53 -3.61 0.44
C LYS A 9 -10.03 -2.78 -0.75
N ILE A 10 -8.87 -3.12 -1.30
CA ILE A 10 -8.28 -2.39 -2.43
C ILE A 10 -9.11 -2.58 -3.70
N THR A 11 -9.63 -3.78 -3.96
CA THR A 11 -10.53 -4.03 -5.10
C THR A 11 -11.86 -3.30 -4.94
N ALA A 12 -12.45 -3.26 -3.74
CA ALA A 12 -13.67 -2.50 -3.47
C ALA A 12 -13.47 -0.98 -3.64
N TRP A 13 -12.24 -0.49 -3.46
CA TRP A 13 -11.87 0.91 -3.69
C TRP A 13 -11.42 1.17 -5.13
N SER A 14 -10.90 0.15 -5.82
CA SER A 14 -10.48 0.19 -7.22
C SER A 14 -11.63 0.55 -8.16
N SER A 15 -12.87 0.14 -7.82
CA SER A 15 -14.08 0.50 -8.57
C SER A 15 -14.45 1.98 -8.50
N ARG A 16 -13.77 2.77 -7.65
CA ARG A 16 -13.98 4.21 -7.50
C ARG A 16 -12.80 4.97 -8.10
N HIS A 17 -13.08 5.99 -8.91
CA HIS A 17 -12.05 6.84 -9.50
C HIS A 17 -11.46 7.79 -8.43
N PHE A 18 -10.37 7.37 -7.79
CA PHE A 18 -9.65 8.19 -6.83
C PHE A 18 -8.52 9.00 -7.47
N SER A 19 -8.34 10.24 -7.02
CA SER A 19 -7.15 11.03 -7.34
C SER A 19 -5.89 10.38 -6.77
N TYR A 20 -4.71 10.76 -7.28
CA TYR A 20 -3.44 10.25 -6.78
C TYR A 20 -3.27 10.46 -5.27
N SER A 21 -3.52 11.69 -4.78
CA SER A 21 -3.43 12.02 -3.35
C SER A 21 -4.43 11.24 -2.50
N ALA A 22 -5.63 10.97 -3.01
CA ALA A 22 -6.61 10.12 -2.34
C ALA A 22 -6.10 8.67 -2.24
N ARG A 23 -5.53 8.11 -3.32
CA ARG A 23 -4.92 6.77 -3.31
C ARG A 23 -3.79 6.66 -2.29
N VAL A 24 -2.92 7.67 -2.19
CA VAL A 24 -1.85 7.75 -1.18
C VAL A 24 -2.43 7.69 0.25
N ARG A 25 -3.48 8.49 0.53
CA ARG A 25 -4.11 8.54 1.85
C ARG A 25 -4.78 7.21 2.22
N ILE A 26 -5.44 6.59 1.25
CA ILE A 26 -6.08 5.28 1.37
C ILE A 26 -5.04 4.20 1.71
N ILE A 27 -3.94 4.16 0.96
CA ILE A 27 -2.82 3.24 1.20
C ILE A 27 -2.31 3.41 2.63
N ASN A 28 -2.02 4.64 3.05
CA ASN A 28 -1.55 4.90 4.41
C ASN A 28 -2.52 4.41 5.49
N SER A 29 -3.82 4.60 5.32
CA SER A 29 -4.84 4.09 6.25
C SER A 29 -4.81 2.56 6.36
N VAL A 30 -4.70 1.86 5.21
CA VAL A 30 -4.58 0.39 5.20
C VAL A 30 -3.30 -0.08 5.84
N LEU A 31 -2.15 0.50 5.48
CA LEU A 31 -0.85 0.10 6.02
C LEU A 31 -0.83 0.29 7.54
N VAL A 32 -1.34 1.41 8.05
CA VAL A 32 -1.45 1.65 9.50
C VAL A 32 -2.35 0.63 10.17
N GLY A 33 -3.53 0.35 9.62
CA GLY A 33 -4.44 -0.64 10.20
C GLY A 33 -3.87 -2.06 10.18
N VAL A 34 -3.20 -2.44 9.09
CA VAL A 34 -2.56 -3.76 8.93
C VAL A 34 -1.40 -3.93 9.89
N ILE A 35 -0.48 -2.97 9.92
CA ILE A 35 0.67 -3.04 10.84
C ILE A 35 0.15 -3.09 12.27
N SER A 36 -0.66 -2.11 12.68
CA SER A 36 -1.06 -1.97 14.09
C SER A 36 -1.87 -3.16 14.61
N PHE A 37 -2.71 -3.78 13.76
CA PHE A 37 -3.51 -4.94 14.18
C PHE A 37 -2.67 -6.22 14.18
N TRP A 38 -1.95 -6.51 13.09
CA TRP A 38 -1.29 -7.79 12.94
C TRP A 38 0.05 -7.86 13.66
N SER A 39 0.80 -6.76 13.78
CA SER A 39 2.05 -6.72 14.56
C SER A 39 1.82 -6.98 16.06
N ARG A 40 0.60 -6.74 16.56
CA ARG A 40 0.21 -7.07 17.93
C ARG A 40 -0.07 -8.55 18.15
N ILE A 41 -0.47 -9.27 17.09
CA ILE A 41 -0.91 -10.67 17.19
C ILE A 41 0.21 -11.62 16.78
N PHE A 42 1.05 -11.23 15.83
CA PHE A 42 2.17 -12.06 15.37
C PHE A 42 3.26 -11.24 14.66
N ILE A 43 4.45 -11.85 14.58
CA ILE A 43 5.54 -11.38 13.73
C ILE A 43 5.11 -11.57 12.27
N LEU A 44 5.14 -10.49 11.48
CA LEU A 44 4.78 -10.53 10.07
C LEU A 44 5.95 -11.12 9.25
N PRO A 45 5.76 -12.24 8.53
CA PRO A 45 6.80 -12.75 7.65
C PRO A 45 7.11 -11.78 6.51
N GLN A 46 8.38 -11.71 6.10
CA GLN A 46 8.84 -10.80 5.05
C GLN A 46 8.07 -10.99 3.73
N GLN A 47 7.67 -12.22 3.40
CA GLN A 47 6.88 -12.50 2.19
C GLN A 47 5.51 -11.81 2.22
N VAL A 48 4.88 -11.71 3.39
CA VAL A 48 3.59 -11.01 3.56
C VAL A 48 3.79 -9.52 3.35
N ILE A 49 4.82 -8.94 3.96
CA ILE A 49 5.17 -7.52 3.79
C ILE A 49 5.37 -7.20 2.31
N ARG A 50 6.19 -8.00 1.60
CA ARG A 50 6.45 -7.82 0.16
C ARG A 50 5.16 -7.87 -0.67
N ARG A 51 4.24 -8.79 -0.34
CA ARG A 51 2.98 -8.93 -1.08
C ARG A 51 2.01 -7.78 -0.82
N VAL A 52 1.94 -7.29 0.42
CA VAL A 52 1.15 -6.10 0.76
C VAL A 52 1.70 -4.86 0.05
N THR A 53 3.02 -4.68 0.10
CA THR A 53 3.71 -3.59 -0.62
C THR A 53 3.42 -3.64 -2.13
N ALA A 54 3.48 -4.82 -2.74
CA ALA A 54 3.18 -4.99 -4.17
C ALA A 54 1.72 -4.59 -4.51
N ILE A 55 0.76 -5.01 -3.70
CA ILE A 55 -0.66 -4.66 -3.89
C ILE A 55 -0.87 -3.14 -3.77
N CYS A 56 -0.29 -2.50 -2.75
CA CYS A 56 -0.40 -1.06 -2.57
C CYS A 56 0.28 -0.27 -3.70
N ARG A 57 1.42 -0.77 -4.18
CA ARG A 57 2.13 -0.21 -5.34
C ARG A 57 1.29 -0.29 -6.60
N ASN A 58 0.68 -1.44 -6.87
CA ASN A 58 -0.20 -1.62 -8.02
C ASN A 58 -1.41 -0.69 -7.96
N PHE A 59 -2.03 -0.57 -6.78
CA PHE A 59 -3.18 0.30 -6.59
C PHE A 59 -2.84 1.78 -6.82
N LEU A 60 -1.66 2.23 -6.36
CA LEU A 60 -1.23 3.62 -6.52
C LEU A 60 -1.12 4.04 -8.00
N TRP A 61 -0.62 3.14 -8.86
CA TRP A 61 -0.33 3.46 -10.26
C TRP A 61 -1.44 3.02 -11.22
N GLY A 62 -2.00 1.83 -11.00
CA GLY A 62 -2.99 1.19 -11.87
C GLY A 62 -4.44 1.28 -11.38
N SER A 63 -4.68 1.84 -10.19
CA SER A 63 -5.97 1.81 -9.47
C SER A 63 -6.50 0.41 -9.15
N THR A 64 -5.81 -0.67 -9.50
CA THR A 64 -6.19 -2.07 -9.23
C THR A 64 -5.10 -2.76 -8.39
N HIS A 65 -5.42 -3.89 -7.76
CA HIS A 65 -4.40 -4.69 -7.04
C HIS A 65 -3.48 -5.48 -7.99
N GLU A 66 -3.90 -5.65 -9.24
CA GLU A 66 -3.16 -6.35 -10.30
C GLU A 66 -2.10 -5.44 -10.91
N PHE A 67 -1.00 -6.03 -11.38
CA PHE A 67 0.04 -5.30 -12.08
C PHE A 67 -0.42 -4.93 -13.50
N LYS A 68 -1.12 -3.80 -13.65
CA LYS A 68 -1.60 -3.28 -14.94
C LYS A 68 -0.80 -2.11 -15.49
N LYS A 69 -0.10 -1.37 -14.63
CA LYS A 69 0.71 -0.21 -15.01
C LYS A 69 2.06 -0.27 -14.34
N MET A 70 3.11 0.01 -15.10
CA MET A 70 4.46 0.06 -14.57
C MET A 70 4.60 1.24 -13.60
N PRO A 71 5.10 1.02 -12.37
CA PRO A 71 5.37 2.10 -11.43
C PRO A 71 6.45 3.05 -11.98
N LEU A 72 6.18 4.35 -11.98
CA LEU A 72 7.12 5.36 -12.48
C LEU A 72 8.27 5.67 -11.50
N VAL A 73 8.06 5.37 -10.22
CA VAL A 73 8.98 5.71 -9.13
C VAL A 73 9.23 4.47 -8.27
N ARG A 74 10.44 4.37 -7.70
CA ARG A 74 10.80 3.32 -6.73
C ARG A 74 9.93 3.43 -5.48
N TRP A 75 9.64 2.30 -4.84
CA TRP A 75 8.73 2.29 -3.68
C TRP A 75 9.33 3.04 -2.49
N GLU A 76 10.66 2.95 -2.33
CA GLU A 76 11.44 3.59 -1.29
C GLU A 76 11.39 5.11 -1.38
N GLU A 77 11.41 5.65 -2.61
CA GLU A 77 11.24 7.09 -2.88
C GLU A 77 9.81 7.55 -2.56
N ILE A 78 8.80 6.71 -2.85
CA ILE A 78 7.41 6.99 -2.51
C ILE A 78 7.20 7.01 -0.98
N CYS A 79 7.97 6.20 -0.26
CA CYS A 79 7.94 6.14 1.20
C CYS A 79 8.69 7.30 1.89
N GLN A 80 9.38 8.16 1.14
CA GLN A 80 10.03 9.33 1.72
C GLN A 80 9.00 10.27 2.37
N LYS A 81 9.42 10.92 3.46
CA LYS A 81 8.60 11.94 4.12
C LYS A 81 8.33 13.09 3.15
N LYS A 82 7.18 13.76 3.30
CA LYS A 82 6.82 14.95 2.50
C LYS A 82 7.89 16.03 2.48
N LYS A 83 8.61 16.21 3.60
CA LYS A 83 9.73 17.15 3.71
C LYS A 83 10.92 16.83 2.78
N HIS A 84 11.03 15.60 2.27
CA HIS A 84 12.07 15.16 1.34
C HIS A 84 11.51 14.91 -0.07
N GLY A 85 10.36 15.50 -0.41
CA GLY A 85 9.76 15.39 -1.75
C GLY A 85 8.93 14.11 -1.98
N GLY A 86 8.82 13.22 -1.00
CA GLY A 86 8.03 11.99 -1.12
C GLY A 86 6.53 12.19 -0.80
N PRO A 87 5.63 11.36 -1.33
CA PRO A 87 4.20 11.35 -0.99
C PRO A 87 3.89 11.09 0.50
N GLY A 88 4.85 10.58 1.28
CA GLY A 88 4.69 10.28 2.69
C GLY A 88 3.95 8.96 2.95
N ILE A 89 4.15 7.95 2.09
CA ILE A 89 3.63 6.60 2.36
C ILE A 89 4.46 5.94 3.46
N LYS A 90 3.83 5.38 4.48
CA LYS A 90 4.57 4.64 5.52
C LYS A 90 5.20 3.38 4.92
N ASN A 91 6.48 3.17 5.19
CA ASN A 91 7.13 1.92 4.83
C ASN A 91 6.79 0.84 5.87
N ILE A 92 6.47 -0.38 5.41
CA ILE A 92 6.24 -1.55 6.28
C ILE A 92 7.53 -2.37 6.45
N SER A 93 8.47 -2.26 5.51
CA SER A 93 9.70 -3.05 5.55
C SER A 93 10.78 -2.46 6.46
N ASN A 94 10.48 -1.42 7.24
CA ASN A 94 11.40 -0.68 8.09
C ASN A 94 10.71 -0.30 9.40
#